data_AF-A0A945YFH0-F1
#
_entry.id   AF-A0A945YFH0-F1
#
_cell.length_a   1.000
_cell.length_b   1.000
_cell.length_c   1.000
_cell.angle_alpha   90.00
_cell.angle_beta   90.00
_cell.angle_gamma   90.00
#
_symmetry.space_group_name_H-M   'P 1'
#
loop_
_entity.id
_entity.type
_entity.pdbx_description
1 polymer ?
#
loop_
_entity_poly.entity_id
_entity_poly.type
_entity_poly.pdbx_seq_one_letter_code
_entity_poly.pdbx_strand_id
1 'polypeptide(L)'
;MIENSVGRTYIGLSDDVGRRLKDHNDGMSKWTKSRGSWRLVWKSHPIVTLGEARKLENLLKRQKGGTGLMGLLKQNGKYCADCS
;
A
#
# COMPACT_ATOMS: atom_id res chain seq x y z
N MET A 1 0.17 -1.39 -1.05
CA MET A 1 0.36 -1.20 0.38
C MET A 1 1.85 -1.21 0.66
N ILE A 2 2.32 -0.20 1.38
CA ILE A 2 3.72 -0.09 1.80
C ILE A 2 3.81 -0.21 3.32
N GLU A 3 4.94 -0.67 3.83
CA GLU A 3 5.22 -0.80 5.25
C GLU A 3 6.60 -0.24 5.56
N ASN A 4 6.77 0.37 6.72
CA ASN A 4 8.07 0.85 7.19
C ASN A 4 8.69 -0.09 8.23
N SER A 5 9.94 0.19 8.60
CA SER A 5 10.71 -0.64 9.55
C SER A 5 10.10 -0.77 10.96
N VAL A 6 9.18 0.11 11.34
CA VAL A 6 8.48 0.07 12.64
C VAL A 6 7.08 -0.58 12.54
N GLY A 7 6.76 -1.24 11.43
CA GLY A 7 5.51 -2.00 11.25
C GLY A 7 4.29 -1.14 10.94
N ARG A 8 4.46 0.12 10.54
CA ARG A 8 3.34 0.97 10.12
C ARG A 8 3.06 0.74 8.64
N THR A 9 1.80 0.44 8.34
CA THR A 9 1.33 0.22 6.98
C THR A 9 0.63 1.46 6.42
N TYR A 10 0.82 1.71 5.12
CA TYR A 10 0.07 2.70 4.36
C TYR A 10 -0.63 2.04 3.16
N ILE A 11 -1.93 2.31 3.06
CA ILE A 11 -2.79 1.86 1.96
C ILE A 11 -3.14 3.09 1.12
N GLY A 12 -2.77 3.04 -0.15
CA GLY A 12 -2.99 4.13 -1.09
C GLY A 12 -3.18 3.61 -2.51
N LEU A 13 -3.94 4.35 -3.30
CA LEU A 13 -3.99 4.25 -4.75
C LEU A 13 -2.81 5.01 -5.38
N SER A 14 -2.20 4.45 -6.42
CA SER A 14 -1.26 5.14 -7.31
C SER A 14 -1.35 4.54 -8.70
N ASP A 15 -1.21 5.38 -9.73
CA ASP A 15 -0.98 4.99 -11.12
C ASP A 15 0.44 4.46 -11.34
N ASP A 16 1.39 5.01 -10.59
CA ASP A 16 2.78 4.56 -10.53
C ASP A 16 3.16 4.24 -9.07
N VAL A 17 3.23 2.94 -8.76
CA VAL A 17 3.58 2.45 -7.42
C VAL A 17 5.06 2.70 -7.10
N GLY A 18 5.94 2.64 -8.11
CA GLY A 18 7.39 2.85 -7.95
C GLY A 18 7.72 4.30 -7.64
N ARG A 19 7.16 5.24 -8.42
CA ARG A 19 7.27 6.67 -8.14
C ARG A 19 6.75 7.00 -6.74
N ARG A 20 5.58 6.47 -6.37
CA ARG A 20 4.98 6.71 -5.04
C ARG A 20 5.87 6.21 -3.90
N LEU A 21 6.51 5.04 -4.07
CA LEU A 21 7.44 4.49 -3.09
C LEU A 21 8.69 5.39 -2.96
N LYS A 22 9.25 5.82 -4.09
CA LYS A 22 10.38 6.76 -4.15
C LYS A 22 10.04 8.09 -3.47
N ASP A 23 8.89 8.69 -3.76
CA ASP A 23 8.44 9.94 -3.12
C ASP A 23 8.33 9.82 -1.59
N HIS A 24 7.87 8.67 -1.09
CA HIS A 24 7.79 8.41 0.36
C HIS A 24 9.16 8.23 1.00
N ASN A 25 10.11 7.59 0.30
CA ASN A 25 11.49 7.36 0.74
C ASN A 25 12.36 8.63 0.64
N ASP A 26 12.13 9.49 -0.35
CA ASP A 26 12.85 10.75 -0.56
C ASP A 26 12.37 11.87 0.41
N GLY A 27 11.41 11.57 1.29
CA GLY A 27 10.96 12.51 2.32
C GLY A 27 10.18 13.72 1.80
N MET A 28 9.63 13.62 0.58
CA MET A 28 8.82 14.67 -0.06
C MET A 28 7.46 14.87 0.62
N SER A 29 7.01 13.91 1.44
CA SER A 29 5.83 14.04 2.29
C SER A 29 6.22 14.43 3.71
N LYS A 30 5.63 15.51 4.26
CA LYS A 30 5.82 15.96 5.66
C LYS A 30 5.62 14.85 6.71
N TRP A 31 4.91 13.77 6.36
CA TRP A 31 4.56 12.67 7.26
C TRP A 31 5.55 11.48 7.29
N THR A 32 6.47 11.36 6.32
CA THR A 32 7.36 10.20 6.16
C THR A 32 8.85 10.49 6.40
N LYS A 33 9.25 11.76 6.44
CA LYS A 33 10.65 12.24 6.53
C LYS A 33 11.48 11.70 7.71
N SER A 34 10.86 11.12 8.73
CA SER A 34 11.55 10.57 9.92
C SER A 34 11.25 9.09 10.22
N ARG A 35 10.59 8.36 9.30
CA ARG A 35 9.99 7.04 9.62
C ARG A 35 10.61 5.85 8.90
N GLY A 36 11.83 6.00 8.37
CA GLY A 36 12.62 4.94 7.75
C GLY A 36 12.16 4.54 6.35
N SER A 37 12.93 3.65 5.72
CA SER A 37 12.65 3.10 4.39
C SER A 37 11.29 2.40 4.38
N TRP A 38 10.43 2.82 3.47
CA TRP A 38 9.21 2.11 3.12
C TRP A 38 9.55 1.02 2.10
N ARG A 39 8.95 -0.14 2.28
CA ARG A 39 8.97 -1.25 1.32
C ARG A 39 7.57 -1.53 0.81
N LEU A 40 7.46 -1.97 -0.45
CA LEU A 40 6.20 -2.46 -1.00
C LEU A 40 5.96 -3.88 -0.47
N VAL A 41 4.88 -4.07 0.29
CA VAL A 41 4.53 -5.38 0.89
C VAL A 41 3.37 -6.07 0.19
N TRP A 42 2.54 -5.31 -0.54
CA TRP A 42 1.42 -5.86 -1.29
C TRP A 42 0.99 -4.93 -2.42
N LYS A 43 0.54 -5.50 -3.53
CA LYS A 43 -0.12 -4.78 -4.62
C LYS A 43 -1.38 -5.50 -5.07
N SER A 44 -2.40 -4.72 -5.46
CA SER A 44 -3.61 -5.28 -6.03
C SER A 44 -3.32 -5.92 -7.38
N HIS A 45 -4.25 -6.74 -7.86
CA HIS A 45 -4.34 -7.01 -9.28
C HIS A 45 -4.55 -5.69 -10.07
N PRO A 46 -4.22 -5.65 -11.37
CA PRO A 46 -4.54 -4.50 -12.21
C PRO A 46 -6.03 -4.20 -12.16
N ILE A 47 -6.37 -2.93 -12.00
CA ILE A 47 -7.76 -2.44 -12.00
C ILE A 47 -7.88 -1.42 -13.11
N VAL A 48 -8.86 -1.64 -13.99
CA VAL A 48 -9.02 -0.84 -15.21
C VAL A 48 -9.61 0.53 -14.90
N THR A 49 -10.55 0.60 -13.95
CA THR A 49 -11.26 1.85 -13.66
C THR A 49 -10.82 2.48 -12.34
N LEU A 50 -10.69 3.81 -12.35
CA LEU A 50 -10.39 4.59 -11.14
C LEU A 50 -11.47 4.37 -10.05
N GLY A 51 -12.73 4.20 -10.45
CA GLY A 51 -13.85 3.97 -9.54
C GLY A 51 -13.73 2.66 -8.76
N GLU A 52 -13.41 1.54 -9.44
CA GLU A 52 -13.16 0.25 -8.78
C GLU A 52 -11.95 0.31 -7.86
N ALA A 53 -10.89 1.00 -8.30
CA ALA A 53 -9.67 1.13 -7.52
C ALA A 53 -9.92 1.92 -6.22
N ARG A 54 -10.74 2.98 -6.29
CA ARG A 54 -11.19 3.76 -5.12
C ARG A 54 -12.08 2.94 -4.18
N LYS A 55 -12.98 2.11 -4.73
CA LYS A 55 -13.83 1.20 -3.93
C LYS A 55 -12.99 0.21 -3.15
N LEU A 56 -12.00 -0.41 -3.80
CA LEU A 56 -11.07 -1.33 -3.15
C LEU A 56 -10.24 -0.62 -2.08
N GLU A 57 -9.67 0.55 -2.37
CA GLU A 57 -8.90 1.33 -1.41
C GLU A 57 -9.72 1.66 -0.15
N ASN A 58 -10.96 2.12 -0.32
CA ASN A 58 -11.87 2.43 0.78
C ASN A 58 -12.25 1.18 1.59
N LEU A 59 -12.49 0.05 0.92
CA LEU A 59 -12.79 -1.23 1.57
C LEU A 59 -11.63 -1.67 2.47
N LEU A 60 -10.41 -1.61 1.96
CA LEU A 60 -9.20 -1.98 2.69
C LEU A 60 -8.94 -1.03 3.87
N LYS A 61 -9.08 0.29 3.67
CA LYS A 61 -8.88 1.31 4.74
C LYS A 61 -9.90 1.20 5.87
N ARG A 62 -11.11 0.70 5.60
CA ARG A 62 -12.14 0.47 6.62
C ARG A 62 -11.82 -0.69 7.55
N GLN A 63 -10.94 -1.60 7.14
CA GLN A 63 -10.52 -2.69 7.99
C GLN A 63 -9.57 -2.16 9.07
N LYS A 64 -9.83 -2.49 10.34
CA LYS A 64 -8.96 -2.13 11.47
C LYS A 64 -7.75 -3.07 11.60
N GLY A 65 -7.31 -3.68 10.50
CA GLY A 65 -6.34 -4.77 10.48
C GLY A 65 -6.97 -6.15 10.71
N GLY A 66 -6.14 -7.11 11.13
CA GLY A 66 -6.58 -8.46 11.50
C GLY A 66 -7.00 -9.36 10.32
N THR A 67 -7.71 -10.45 10.63
CA THR A 67 -8.07 -11.52 9.69
C THR A 67 -8.90 -11.02 8.51
N GLY A 68 -9.81 -10.07 8.73
CA GLY A 68 -10.64 -9.46 7.67
C GLY A 68 -9.81 -8.73 6.62
N LEU A 69 -8.84 -7.92 7.05
CA LEU A 69 -7.90 -7.28 6.12
C LEU A 69 -7.06 -8.33 5.38
N MET A 70 -6.51 -9.32 6.09
CA MET A 70 -5.67 -10.35 5.48
C MET A 70 -6.41 -11.17 4.42
N GLY A 71 -7.70 -11.46 4.64
CA GLY A 71 -8.55 -12.13 3.64
C GLY A 71 -8.73 -11.28 2.38
N LEU A 72 -9.06 -10.00 2.55
CA LEU A 72 -9.21 -9.07 1.41
C LEU A 72 -7.91 -8.90 0.62
N LEU A 73 -6.77 -8.79 1.31
CA LEU A 73 -5.47 -8.70 0.65
C LEU A 73 -5.15 -9.97 -0.16
N LYS A 74 -5.42 -11.16 0.40
CA LYS A 74 -5.23 -12.44 -0.32
C LYS A 74 -6.11 -12.55 -1.56
N GLN A 75 -7.35 -12.07 -1.49
CA GLN A 75 -8.30 -12.16 -2.60
C GLN A 75 -8.01 -11.16 -3.73
N ASN A 76 -7.56 -9.95 -3.39
CA ASN A 76 -7.54 -8.82 -4.33
C ASN A 76 -6.14 -8.47 -4.86
N GLY A 77 -5.12 -9.24 -4.50
CA GLY A 77 -3.76 -8.96 -4.95
C GLY A 77 -2.74 -9.97 -4.46
N LYS A 78 -1.48 -9.56 -4.49
CA LYS A 78 -0.35 -10.40 -4.10
C LYS A 78 0.58 -9.67 -3.14
N TYR A 79 1.08 -10.42 -2.17
CA TYR A 79 2.15 -9.97 -1.30
C TYR A 79 3.45 -9.91 -2.10
N CYS A 80 4.23 -8.88 -1.84
CA CYS A 80 5.53 -8.68 -2.44
C CYS A 80 6.57 -9.24 -1.48
N ALA A 81 7.00 -10.48 -1.70
CA ALA A 81 8.07 -11.09 -0.91
C ALA A 81 9.45 -10.49 -1.24
N ASP A 82 9.65 -10.04 -2.49
CA ASP A 82 10.93 -9.59 -3.03
C ASP A 82 10.80 -8.34 -3.92
N CYS A 83 10.00 -7.35 -3.51
CA CYS A 83 10.07 -6.04 -4.19
C CYS A 83 11.20 -5.22 -3.58
N SER A 84 12.42 -5.54 -4.03
CA SER A 84 13.62 -4.70 -3.94
C SER A 84 13.52 -3.49 -4.88
#